data_AF-A0A3D2FLV5-F1
#
_entry.id   AF-A0A3D2FLV5-F1
#
_cell.length_a   1.000
_cell.length_b   1.000
_cell.length_c   1.000
_cell.angle_alpha   90.00
_cell.angle_beta   90.00
_cell.angle_gamma   90.00
#
_symmetry.space_group_name_H-M   'P 1'
#
loop_
_entity.id
_entity.type
_entity.pdbx_description
1 polymer ?
#
loop_
_entity_poly.entity_id
_entity_poly.type
_entity_poly.pdbx_seq_one_letter_code
_entity_poly.pdbx_strand_id
1 'polypeptide(L)'
;KDDFSIFNLLTGRFDSIALSKPIEKAHQVSMYLDIPTMGYEGKIIIKKNGQPIELKIKYGPNQYVTMKVLTFSHGKLSLFPAFDPSEAEVIDLRE
;
A
#
# COMPACT_ATOMS: atom_id res chain seq x y z
N LYS A 1 -11.04 6.76 15.00
CA LYS A 1 -11.32 5.73 13.98
C LYS A 1 -10.46 6.16 12.82
N ASP A 2 -9.35 5.46 12.60
CA ASP A 2 -8.24 6.01 11.83
C ASP A 2 -8.39 5.65 10.35
N ASP A 3 -8.27 6.65 9.48
CA ASP A 3 -8.37 6.48 8.04
C ASP A 3 -7.07 5.92 7.45
N PHE A 4 -7.22 4.92 6.58
CA PHE A 4 -6.11 4.23 5.93
C PHE A 4 -5.82 4.83 4.56
N SER A 5 -4.65 5.46 4.41
CA SER A 5 -4.16 5.95 3.11
C SER A 5 -3.10 5.02 2.51
N ILE A 6 -3.00 4.97 1.19
CA ILE A 6 -1.93 4.24 0.49
C ILE A 6 -0.53 4.80 0.78
N PHE A 7 -0.43 6.07 1.19
CA PHE A 7 0.84 6.66 1.63
C PHE A 7 1.30 6.10 2.97
N ASN A 8 0.38 5.61 3.80
CA ASN A 8 0.74 4.95 5.04
C ASN A 8 1.54 3.66 4.73
N LEU A 9 1.20 2.91 3.67
CA LEU A 9 1.96 1.72 3.21
C LEU A 9 3.39 2.04 2.77
N LEU A 10 3.65 3.26 2.30
CA LEU A 10 4.94 3.67 1.74
C LEU A 10 5.86 4.35 2.76
N THR A 11 5.30 4.86 3.86
CA THR A 11 6.04 5.62 4.90
C THR A 11 6.61 4.75 6.01
N GLY A 12 6.35 3.44 6.01
CA GLY A 12 6.96 2.50 6.95
C GLY A 12 6.54 2.70 8.41
N ARG A 13 5.50 3.49 8.69
CA ARG A 13 4.92 3.65 10.04
C ARG A 13 3.99 2.48 10.39
N PHE A 14 4.51 1.27 10.25
CA PHE A 14 3.82 0.07 10.72
C PHE A 14 4.81 -0.82 11.44
N ASP A 15 4.81 -0.73 12.76
CA ASP A 15 5.38 -1.76 13.63
C ASP A 15 4.64 -3.11 13.47
N SER A 16 3.54 -3.15 12.69
CA SER A 16 2.60 -4.26 12.60
C SER A 16 2.36 -4.82 11.19
N ILE A 17 3.10 -4.45 10.14
CA ILE A 17 2.96 -5.16 8.84
C ILE A 17 3.89 -6.37 8.82
N ALA A 18 3.31 -7.55 8.67
CA ALA A 18 4.07 -8.77 8.44
C ALA A 18 4.15 -9.06 6.93
N LEU A 19 5.36 -9.22 6.42
CA LEU A 19 5.62 -9.61 5.04
C LEU A 19 6.12 -11.05 5.00
N SER A 20 5.54 -11.87 4.12
CA SER A 20 6.01 -13.23 3.90
C SER A 20 7.37 -13.24 3.21
N LYS A 21 8.05 -14.39 3.25
CA LYS A 21 9.18 -14.62 2.33
C LYS A 21 8.74 -14.36 0.89
N PRO A 22 9.59 -13.69 0.07
CA PRO A 22 9.30 -13.49 -1.33
C PRO A 22 9.17 -14.82 -2.08
N ILE A 23 8.18 -14.90 -2.96
CA ILE A 23 7.96 -16.00 -3.90
C ILE A 23 8.42 -15.52 -5.27
N GLU A 24 9.54 -16.08 -5.72
CA GLU A 24 10.11 -15.77 -7.04
C GLU A 24 9.42 -16.55 -8.17
N LYS A 25 9.19 -15.86 -9.28
CA LYS A 25 8.79 -16.43 -10.57
C LYS A 25 9.70 -15.85 -11.67
N ALA A 26 9.62 -16.42 -12.88
CA ALA A 26 10.51 -16.07 -13.99
C ALA A 26 10.67 -14.55 -14.22
N HIS A 27 9.56 -13.79 -14.16
CA HIS A 27 9.56 -12.34 -14.46
C HIS A 27 9.04 -11.46 -13.32
N GLN A 28 8.66 -12.05 -12.19
CA GLN A 28 8.05 -11.32 -11.08
C GLN A 28 8.41 -11.93 -9.73
N VAL A 29 8.32 -11.11 -8.70
CA VAL A 29 8.36 -11.48 -7.30
C VAL A 29 6.99 -11.18 -6.70
N SER A 30 6.51 -12.05 -5.83
CA SER A 30 5.28 -11.79 -5.07
C SER A 30 5.49 -12.05 -3.60
N MET A 31 4.77 -11.33 -2.75
CA MET A 31 4.80 -11.54 -1.30
C MET A 31 3.38 -11.40 -0.75
N TYR A 32 3.07 -12.19 0.28
CA TYR A 32 1.88 -11.97 1.07
C TYR A 32 2.18 -10.90 2.11
N LEU A 33 1.17 -10.08 2.39
CA LEU A 33 1.19 -9.08 3.45
C LEU A 33 0.06 -9.39 4.42
N ASP A 34 0.29 -9.11 5.68
CA ASP A 34 -0.70 -9.18 6.74
C ASP A 34 -0.61 -7.89 7.58
N ILE A 35 -1.75 -7.31 7.87
CA ILE A 35 -1.92 -6.10 8.69
C ILE A 35 -2.89 -6.47 9.83
N PRO A 36 -2.39 -7.15 10.89
CA PRO A 36 -3.23 -7.72 11.95
C PRO A 36 -4.10 -6.66 12.65
N THR A 37 -3.56 -5.45 12.81
CA THR A 37 -4.26 -4.33 13.47
C THR A 37 -5.55 -3.92 12.76
N MET A 38 -5.65 -4.18 11.46
CA MET A 38 -6.84 -3.90 10.65
C MET A 38 -7.62 -5.17 10.27
N GLY A 39 -7.07 -6.35 10.57
CA GLY A 39 -7.59 -7.63 10.06
C GLY A 39 -7.50 -7.74 8.54
N TYR A 40 -6.52 -7.06 7.92
CA TYR A 40 -6.35 -7.05 6.46
C TYR A 40 -5.26 -8.02 6.05
N GLU A 41 -5.53 -8.74 4.97
CA GLU A 41 -4.57 -9.66 4.34
C GLU A 41 -4.40 -9.27 2.88
N GLY A 42 -3.25 -9.55 2.29
CA GLY A 42 -3.04 -9.16 0.92
C GLY A 42 -1.87 -9.82 0.21
N LYS A 43 -1.67 -9.39 -1.03
CA LYS A 43 -0.60 -9.86 -1.90
C LYS A 43 -0.07 -8.71 -2.74
N ILE A 44 1.24 -8.55 -2.71
CA ILE A 44 2.00 -7.63 -3.56
C ILE A 44 2.61 -8.44 -4.70
N ILE A 45 2.55 -7.92 -5.92
CA ILE A 45 3.21 -8.47 -7.10
C ILE A 45 4.05 -7.37 -7.77
N ILE A 46 5.33 -7.66 -7.98
CA ILE A 46 6.33 -6.73 -8.51
C ILE A 46 7.12 -7.46 -9.61
N LYS A 47 7.49 -6.78 -10.69
CA LYS A 47 8.45 -7.30 -11.67
C LYS A 47 9.84 -7.41 -11.03
N LYS A 48 10.71 -8.27 -11.57
CA LYS A 48 12.11 -8.39 -11.07
C LYS A 48 12.92 -7.09 -11.17
N ASN A 49 12.53 -6.15 -12.03
CA ASN A 49 13.15 -4.83 -12.13
C ASN A 49 12.62 -3.82 -11.10
N GLY A 50 11.80 -4.24 -10.13
CA GLY A 50 11.23 -3.39 -9.09
C GLY A 50 9.95 -2.65 -9.49
N GLN A 51 9.49 -2.77 -10.75
CA GLN A 51 8.22 -2.15 -11.16
C GLN A 51 7.04 -2.85 -10.48
N PRO A 52 6.21 -2.13 -9.70
CA PRO A 52 5.00 -2.70 -9.12
C PRO A 52 3.99 -3.06 -10.21
N ILE A 53 3.28 -4.18 -10.03
CA ILE A 53 2.25 -4.67 -10.96
C ILE A 53 0.88 -4.52 -10.32
N GLU A 54 0.71 -5.11 -9.14
CA GLU A 54 -0.60 -5.28 -8.51
C GLU A 54 -0.47 -5.40 -6.99
N LEU A 55 -1.44 -4.84 -6.30
CA LEU A 55 -1.68 -5.02 -4.87
C LEU A 55 -3.13 -5.47 -4.67
N LYS A 56 -3.31 -6.63 -4.05
CA LYS A 56 -4.63 -7.13 -3.63
C LYS A 56 -4.74 -7.08 -2.11
N ILE A 57 -5.86 -6.58 -1.62
CA ILE A 57 -6.17 -6.50 -0.20
C ILE A 57 -7.55 -7.12 0.02
N LYS A 58 -7.63 -8.04 0.96
CA LYS A 58 -8.87 -8.53 1.56
C LYS A 58 -9.05 -7.80 2.88
N TYR A 59 -10.16 -7.10 3.03
CA TYR A 59 -10.47 -6.28 4.21
C TYR A 59 -11.72 -6.73 4.96
N GLY A 60 -12.33 -7.84 4.53
CA GLY A 60 -13.47 -8.46 5.18
C GLY A 60 -13.88 -9.77 4.51
N PRO A 61 -14.89 -10.48 5.05
CA PRO A 61 -15.46 -11.67 4.41
C PRO A 61 -16.00 -11.31 3.03
N ASN A 62 -15.42 -11.90 1.98
CA ASN A 62 -15.75 -11.63 0.58
C ASN A 62 -15.55 -10.18 0.11
N GLN A 63 -14.80 -9.37 0.86
CA GLN A 63 -14.54 -7.97 0.53
C GLN A 63 -13.07 -7.78 0.11
N TYR A 64 -12.86 -7.32 -1.12
CA TYR A 64 -11.54 -7.23 -1.75
C TYR A 64 -11.37 -5.94 -2.54
N VAL A 65 -10.18 -5.34 -2.43
CA VAL A 65 -9.70 -4.26 -3.29
C VAL A 65 -8.52 -4.80 -4.11
N THR A 66 -8.51 -4.48 -5.41
CA THR A 66 -7.37 -4.74 -6.29
C THR A 66 -6.93 -3.43 -6.91
N MET A 67 -5.67 -3.07 -6.67
CA MET A 67 -5.02 -1.91 -7.27
C MET A 67 -4.00 -2.40 -8.30
N LYS A 68 -4.14 -1.92 -9.54
CA LYS A 68 -3.24 -2.26 -10.65
C LYS A 68 -2.46 -1.03 -11.07
N VAL A 69 -1.16 -1.21 -11.31
CA VAL A 69 -0.29 -0.15 -11.81
C VAL A 69 -0.33 -0.18 -13.34
N LEU A 70 -1.04 0.78 -13.93
CA LEU A 70 -1.16 0.90 -15.38
C LEU A 70 0.05 1.60 -16.00
N THR A 71 0.58 2.61 -15.31
CA THR A 71 1.76 3.38 -15.74
C THR A 71 2.74 3.46 -14.58
N PHE A 72 4.03 3.31 -14.89
CA PHE A 72 5.12 3.40 -13.92
C PHE A 72 6.25 4.21 -14.51
N SER A 73 6.75 5.18 -13.75
CA SER A 73 7.90 5.98 -14.11
C SER A 73 8.79 6.16 -12.89
N HIS A 74 10.11 6.17 -13.12
CA HIS A 74 11.06 6.56 -12.08
C HIS A 74 11.08 8.09 -12.02
N GLY A 75 10.53 8.66 -10.95
CA GLY A 75 10.66 10.08 -10.64
C GLY A 75 11.99 10.41 -9.97
N LYS A 76 12.33 11.70 -9.92
CA LYS A 76 13.35 12.22 -9.01
C LYS A 76 12.70 12.53 -7.67
N LEU A 77 13.20 11.95 -6.59
CA LEU A 77 12.78 12.34 -5.24
C LEU A 77 13.45 13.68 -4.91
N SER A 78 12.65 14.69 -4.58
CA SER A 78 13.12 15.93 -4.00
C SER A 78 12.35 16.18 -2.70
N LEU A 79 13.07 16.53 -1.64
CA LEU A 79 12.45 16.99 -0.39
C LEU A 79 11.66 18.26 -0.70
N PHE A 80 10.37 18.26 -0.37
CA PHE A 80 9.53 19.46 -0.47
C PHE A 80 9.54 20.15 0.90
N PRO A 81 10.34 21.23 1.10
CA PRO A 81 10.50 21.85 2.41
C PRO A 81 9.26 22.64 2.86
N ALA A 82 8.31 22.89 1.95
CA ALA A 82 7.13 23.71 2.17
C ALA A 82 5.83 22.89 2.24
N PHE A 83 5.90 21.60 2.60
CA PHE A 83 4.70 20.85 2.93
C PHE A 83 4.17 21.33 4.29
N ASP A 84 3.36 22.38 4.24
CA ASP A 84 2.54 22.88 5.33
C ASP A 84 1.11 22.41 5.06
N PRO A 85 0.65 21.28 5.64
CA PRO A 85 -0.74 20.87 5.51
C PRO A 85 -1.58 21.89 6.28
N SER A 86 -1.97 22.98 5.61
CA SER A 86 -2.98 23.91 6.11
C SER A 86 -4.18 23.10 6.58
N GLU A 87 -4.66 23.42 7.78
CA GLU A 87 -5.67 22.67 8.55
C GLU A 87 -6.55 21.77 7.68
N ALA A 88 -6.34 20.47 7.83
CA ALA A 88 -7.07 19.46 7.09
C ALA A 88 -8.58 19.69 7.26
N GLU A 89 -9.27 19.93 6.16
CA GLU A 89 -10.74 19.94 6.11
C GLU A 89 -11.23 18.63 6.75
N VAL A 90 -11.97 18.75 7.85
CA VAL A 90 -12.53 17.59 8.55
C VAL A 90 -13.72 17.11 7.73
N ILE A 91 -13.53 16.03 6.96
CA ILE A 91 -14.62 15.35 6.28
C ILE A 91 -15.44 14.61 7.35
N ASP A 92 -16.62 15.14 7.69
CA ASP A 92 -17.56 14.47 8.59
C ASP A 92 -18.29 13.34 7.84
N LEU A 93 -17.98 12.09 8.18
CA LEU A 93 -18.55 10.89 7.57
C LEU A 93 -19.82 10.39 8.28
N ARG A 94 -20.45 11.22 9.11
CA ARG A 94 -21.72 10.90 9.78
C ARG A 94 -22.90 11.35 8.91
N GLU A 95 -23.60 10.38 8.33
CA GLU A 95 -25.02 10.53 7.94
C GLU A 95 -25.93 10.35 9.16
#